data_AF-A0A8T1GIQ4-F1
#
_entry.id   AF-A0A8T1GIQ4-F1
#
_cell.length_a   1.000
_cell.length_b   1.000
_cell.length_c   1.000
_cell.angle_alpha   90.00
_cell.angle_beta   90.00
_cell.angle_gamma   90.00
#
_symmetry.space_group_name_H-M   'P 1'
#
loop_
_entity.id
_entity.type
_entity.pdbx_description
1 polymer ?
#
loop_
_entity_poly.entity_id
_entity_poly.type
_entity_poly.pdbx_seq_one_letter_code
_entity_poly.pdbx_strand_id
1 'polypeptide(L)'
;MDGDSHIAELNRPFGICALHDGTLAFTDAHNNAVRFVISETRRGVRRCYVKTVESSGLLTPKGIAASSDERHFFVCDTGHHKIKLAALPSRSALADIGSIIDEVEMFAFAGNGKKGWRDGPALEASFNSPAGVCECPDGTIIVADTGNHCIRQIRRAVNGKLVVKTIAGAHASLEAKRGDDTQRFEPKRVSGYRDGVRSLFRGPSAIIAGPHGELLVADTMNNRIRGLLPPSGASSSWKVSTICGQDRPGYGDGNCEVALLDQPISLCWGVDTNTFFVVDRGNACIRQVGRHYGNDLSYAWVRTIEVGCIPQAPHPVRSQELSQYSHPLGIVCMYHHDEEAVCPQLVVCDGGDNIIKMIPLEGLEQHVLDTKGRFDIPKLSDRSTFPQSRSESRSCYDLEESLSPVSMYSDSQGLSENQFRDGGRICSCGASQALEEALKANAALQAENLRLKELLQCTFDEIELADKRFSENYQPQID
;
A
#
# COMPACT_ATOMS: atom_id res chain seq x y z
N MET A 1 -20.83 -3.81 18.23
CA MET A 1 -20.77 -3.61 19.70
C MET A 1 -19.30 -3.45 20.12
N ASP A 2 -19.02 -2.70 21.18
CA ASP A 2 -17.67 -2.57 21.77
C ASP A 2 -17.50 -3.57 22.92
N GLY A 3 -16.26 -3.83 23.33
CA GLY A 3 -15.96 -4.80 24.39
C GLY A 3 -14.72 -5.63 24.08
N ASP A 4 -14.52 -6.73 24.83
CA ASP A 4 -13.37 -7.62 24.62
C ASP A 4 -13.28 -8.08 23.16
N SER A 5 -12.05 -8.16 22.63
CA SER A 5 -11.82 -8.32 21.20
C SER A 5 -12.42 -9.60 20.60
N HIS A 6 -12.64 -10.63 21.42
CA HIS A 6 -13.23 -11.91 21.00
C HIS A 6 -14.77 -11.91 20.96
N ILE A 7 -15.43 -10.88 21.49
CA ILE A 7 -16.90 -10.69 21.45
C ILE A 7 -17.33 -9.40 20.76
N ALA A 8 -16.39 -8.49 20.47
CA ALA A 8 -16.68 -7.25 19.77
C ALA A 8 -17.27 -7.53 18.37
N GLU A 9 -18.49 -7.05 18.13
CA GLU A 9 -19.16 -7.21 16.85
C GLU A 9 -18.77 -6.08 15.90
N LEU A 10 -18.11 -6.43 14.78
CA LEU A 10 -17.75 -5.52 13.70
C LEU A 10 -18.75 -5.65 12.54
N ASN A 11 -18.75 -4.69 11.62
CA ASN A 11 -19.58 -4.73 10.42
C ASN A 11 -18.80 -4.20 9.21
N ARG A 12 -18.18 -5.15 8.50
CA ARG A 12 -17.31 -4.92 7.36
C ARG A 12 -16.13 -3.99 7.70
N PRO A 13 -15.22 -4.40 8.60
CA PRO A 13 -13.97 -3.68 8.81
C PRO A 13 -13.22 -3.56 7.47
N PHE A 14 -12.75 -2.35 7.14
CA PHE A 14 -12.17 -2.02 5.83
C PHE A 14 -10.70 -1.63 5.93
N GLY A 15 -10.38 -0.36 6.16
CA GLY A 15 -9.00 0.09 6.32
C GLY A 15 -8.51 -0.13 7.74
N ILE A 16 -7.21 -0.36 7.88
CA ILE A 16 -6.52 -0.54 9.16
C ILE A 16 -5.14 0.08 9.09
N CYS A 17 -4.70 0.70 10.19
CA CYS A 17 -3.34 1.17 10.36
C CYS A 17 -2.86 0.88 11.80
N ALA A 18 -1.55 0.73 11.95
CA ALA A 18 -0.89 0.71 13.25
C ALA A 18 -0.43 2.13 13.59
N LEU A 19 -0.64 2.53 14.85
CA LEU A 19 -0.03 3.71 15.43
C LEU A 19 1.39 3.39 15.94
N HIS A 20 2.16 4.42 16.24
CA HIS A 20 3.56 4.31 16.69
C HIS A 20 3.73 3.50 17.98
N ASP A 21 2.69 3.49 18.82
CA ASP A 21 2.66 2.74 20.07
C ASP A 21 2.20 1.27 19.92
N GLY A 22 1.95 0.82 18.68
CA GLY A 22 1.43 -0.50 18.37
C GLY A 22 -0.10 -0.64 18.50
N THR A 23 -0.83 0.41 18.88
CA THR A 23 -2.29 0.42 18.87
C THR A 23 -2.80 0.32 17.42
N LEU A 24 -3.81 -0.50 17.17
CA LEU A 24 -4.42 -0.60 15.86
C LEU A 24 -5.65 0.30 15.78
N ALA A 25 -5.77 1.07 14.71
CA ALA A 25 -6.97 1.80 14.36
C ALA A 25 -7.52 1.26 13.05
N PHE A 26 -8.85 1.07 12.97
CA PHE A 26 -9.49 0.57 11.77
C PHE A 26 -10.84 1.25 11.52
N THR A 27 -11.26 1.27 10.27
CA THR A 27 -12.59 1.73 9.88
C THR A 27 -13.57 0.57 9.90
N ASP A 28 -14.62 0.68 10.70
CA ASP A 28 -15.76 -0.23 10.68
C ASP A 28 -16.81 0.32 9.71
N ALA A 29 -16.64 -0.01 8.43
CA ALA A 29 -17.18 0.78 7.34
C ALA A 29 -18.71 0.84 7.34
N HIS A 30 -19.39 -0.27 7.61
CA HIS A 30 -20.85 -0.28 7.64
C HIS A 30 -21.44 0.21 8.96
N ASN A 31 -20.63 0.29 10.02
CA ASN A 31 -21.01 0.96 11.26
C ASN A 31 -20.66 2.46 11.24
N ASN A 32 -20.15 2.98 10.11
CA ASN A 32 -19.80 4.39 9.94
C ASN A 32 -18.82 4.90 11.03
N ALA A 33 -17.90 4.04 11.47
CA ALA A 33 -17.07 4.31 12.63
C ALA A 33 -15.57 4.11 12.36
N VAL A 34 -14.75 4.79 13.15
CA VAL A 34 -13.38 4.38 13.42
C VAL A 34 -13.35 3.73 14.79
N ARG A 35 -12.62 2.64 14.89
CA ARG A 35 -12.47 1.84 16.09
C ARG A 35 -10.99 1.56 16.33
N PHE A 36 -10.64 1.38 17.59
CA PHE A 36 -9.31 0.99 18.00
C PHE A 36 -9.33 -0.39 18.63
N VAL A 37 -8.28 -1.17 18.38
CA VAL A 37 -7.97 -2.37 19.15
C VAL A 37 -6.92 -1.96 20.17
N ILE A 38 -7.31 -2.02 21.44
CA ILE A 38 -6.47 -1.66 22.57
C ILE A 38 -5.93 -2.93 23.20
N SER A 39 -4.62 -2.97 23.48
CA SER A 39 -4.02 -3.99 24.33
C SER A 39 -3.42 -3.33 25.58
N GLU A 40 -3.88 -3.76 26.75
CA GLU A 40 -3.39 -3.25 28.04
C GLU A 40 -3.08 -4.41 28.98
N THR A 41 -2.02 -4.28 29.77
CA THR A 41 -1.71 -5.21 30.86
C THR A 41 -2.08 -4.55 32.19
N ARG A 42 -3.14 -5.03 32.85
CA ARG A 42 -3.52 -4.57 34.19
C ARG A 42 -3.35 -5.70 35.20
N ARG A 43 -2.55 -5.44 36.24
CA ARG A 43 -2.25 -6.43 37.32
C ARG A 43 -1.75 -7.77 36.77
N GLY A 44 -0.89 -7.75 35.74
CA GLY A 44 -0.34 -8.95 35.12
C GLY A 44 -1.28 -9.70 34.16
N VAL A 45 -2.50 -9.19 33.92
CA VAL A 45 -3.44 -9.76 32.96
C VAL A 45 -3.49 -8.87 31.74
N ARG A 46 -3.06 -9.40 30.59
CA ARG A 46 -3.21 -8.73 29.30
C ARG A 46 -4.66 -8.84 28.83
N ARG A 47 -5.29 -7.70 28.55
CA ARG A 47 -6.62 -7.60 27.92
C ARG A 47 -6.49 -6.97 26.55
N CYS A 48 -7.35 -7.42 25.65
CA CYS A 48 -7.50 -6.85 24.33
C CYS A 48 -8.98 -6.55 24.12
N TYR A 49 -9.31 -5.30 23.79
CA TYR A 49 -10.69 -4.86 23.62
C TYR A 49 -10.81 -3.84 22.49
N VAL A 50 -12.01 -3.74 21.91
CA VAL A 50 -12.34 -2.83 20.83
C VAL A 50 -13.14 -1.66 21.39
N LYS A 51 -12.73 -0.45 21.01
CA LYS A 51 -13.41 0.79 21.39
C LYS A 51 -13.65 1.68 20.17
N THR A 52 -14.85 2.23 20.08
CA THR A 52 -15.30 3.13 19.03
C THR A 52 -14.98 4.58 19.38
N VAL A 53 -14.56 5.38 18.39
CA VAL A 53 -14.52 6.84 18.52
C VAL A 53 -15.95 7.37 18.52
N GLU A 54 -16.37 7.97 19.63
CA GLU A 54 -17.70 8.58 19.74
C GLU A 54 -17.89 9.70 18.69
N SER A 55 -19.09 9.81 18.13
CA SER A 55 -19.45 10.91 17.22
C SER A 55 -18.52 11.09 16.00
N SER A 56 -18.01 9.99 15.43
CA SER A 56 -17.13 10.01 14.24
C SER A 56 -17.63 10.92 13.11
N GLY A 57 -18.96 11.03 12.93
CA GLY A 57 -19.58 11.84 11.87
C GLY A 57 -19.14 11.39 10.48
N LEU A 58 -18.80 10.11 10.33
CA LEU A 58 -18.37 9.47 9.10
C LEU A 58 -19.55 8.81 8.38
N LEU A 59 -19.36 8.54 7.09
CA LEU A 59 -20.28 7.73 6.30
C LEU A 59 -19.47 6.78 5.41
N THR A 60 -19.60 5.48 5.64
CA THR A 60 -18.87 4.42 4.92
C THR A 60 -17.35 4.63 4.85
N PRO A 61 -16.66 4.94 5.97
CA PRO A 61 -15.23 5.22 5.94
C PRO A 61 -14.43 3.99 5.46
N LYS A 62 -13.34 4.23 4.73
CA LYS A 62 -12.49 3.17 4.16
C LYS A 62 -11.03 3.33 4.54
N GLY A 63 -10.25 4.04 3.73
CA GLY A 63 -8.82 4.23 3.98
C GLY A 63 -8.57 4.96 5.29
N ILE A 64 -7.56 4.51 6.03
CA ILE A 64 -7.06 5.14 7.25
C ILE A 64 -5.53 5.10 7.20
N ALA A 65 -4.87 6.16 7.66
CA ALA A 65 -3.42 6.23 7.72
C ALA A 65 -2.97 7.04 8.94
N ALA A 66 -2.04 6.49 9.73
CA ALA A 66 -1.37 7.23 10.79
C ALA A 66 -0.47 8.31 10.18
N SER A 67 -0.38 9.46 10.85
CA SER A 67 0.60 10.49 10.52
C SER A 67 1.91 10.23 11.26
N SER A 68 3.02 10.52 10.58
CA SER A 68 4.40 10.48 11.08
C SER A 68 4.65 11.39 12.30
N ASP A 69 3.76 12.33 12.60
CA ASP A 69 3.88 13.20 13.77
C ASP A 69 3.37 12.57 15.09
N GLU A 70 2.95 11.31 15.02
CA GLU A 70 2.41 10.47 16.10
C GLU A 70 1.16 11.02 16.80
N ARG A 71 0.64 12.16 16.34
CA ARG A 71 -0.45 12.90 16.97
C ARG A 71 -1.71 12.87 16.14
N HIS A 72 -1.63 12.45 14.89
CA HIS A 72 -2.78 12.44 14.02
C HIS A 72 -2.92 11.16 13.20
N PHE A 73 -4.13 10.97 12.69
CA PHE A 73 -4.40 10.04 11.60
C PHE A 73 -5.41 10.63 10.61
N PHE A 74 -5.35 10.15 9.38
CA PHE A 74 -6.24 10.54 8.30
C PHE A 74 -7.28 9.45 8.05
N VAL A 75 -8.49 9.84 7.71
CA VAL A 75 -9.57 8.91 7.34
C VAL A 75 -10.21 9.37 6.04
N CYS A 76 -10.33 8.45 5.09
CA CYS A 76 -11.18 8.60 3.93
C CYS A 76 -12.65 8.42 4.35
N ASP A 77 -13.36 9.53 4.53
CA ASP A 77 -14.80 9.56 4.74
C ASP A 77 -15.50 9.41 3.38
N THR A 78 -15.44 8.19 2.84
CA THR A 78 -15.75 7.86 1.44
C THR A 78 -17.17 8.30 1.05
N GLY A 79 -18.15 8.05 1.92
CA GLY A 79 -19.56 8.36 1.67
C GLY A 79 -19.85 9.85 1.70
N HIS A 80 -19.10 10.64 2.49
CA HIS A 80 -19.19 12.10 2.44
C HIS A 80 -18.24 12.74 1.43
N HIS A 81 -17.43 11.97 0.71
CA HIS A 81 -16.46 12.50 -0.27
C HIS A 81 -15.46 13.49 0.34
N LYS A 82 -14.99 13.19 1.55
CA LYS A 82 -14.04 14.01 2.31
C LYS A 82 -12.85 13.19 2.81
N ILE A 83 -11.79 13.90 3.12
CA ILE A 83 -10.69 13.41 3.96
C ILE A 83 -10.83 14.09 5.33
N LYS A 84 -10.80 13.30 6.38
CA LYS A 84 -10.83 13.75 7.78
C LYS A 84 -9.44 13.64 8.38
N LEU A 85 -9.11 14.56 9.26
CA LEU A 85 -7.95 14.52 10.15
C LEU A 85 -8.48 14.30 11.55
N ALA A 86 -7.93 13.32 12.26
CA ALA A 86 -8.26 13.07 13.65
C ALA A 86 -7.03 13.34 14.51
N ALA A 87 -7.21 14.07 15.61
CA ALA A 87 -6.15 14.30 16.59
C ALA A 87 -6.24 13.23 17.69
N LEU A 88 -5.11 12.61 17.98
CA LEU A 88 -4.94 11.76 19.15
C LEU A 88 -4.60 12.68 20.34
N PRO A 89 -5.26 12.51 21.50
CA PRO A 89 -4.91 13.29 22.68
C PRO A 89 -3.46 13.11 23.07
N SER A 90 -2.86 14.15 23.63
CA SER A 90 -1.51 14.07 24.16
C SER A 90 -1.49 13.05 25.30
N ARG A 91 -0.69 11.99 25.15
CA ARG A 91 -0.48 11.00 26.21
C ARG A 91 0.07 11.70 27.46
N SER A 92 -0.78 11.91 28.47
CA SER A 92 -0.26 12.01 29.84
C SER A 92 0.16 10.60 30.26
N ALA A 93 1.33 10.45 30.89
CA ALA A 93 1.90 9.16 31.31
C ALA A 93 1.01 8.34 32.28
N LEU A 94 -0.16 8.88 32.68
CA LEU A 94 -1.10 8.29 33.63
C LEU A 94 -2.51 8.05 33.05
N ALA A 95 -2.77 8.40 31.79
CA ALA A 95 -4.10 8.26 31.21
C ALA A 95 -4.37 6.83 30.71
N ASP A 96 -5.52 6.29 31.08
CA ASP A 96 -6.11 5.08 30.53
C ASP A 96 -6.29 5.25 29.01
N ILE A 97 -5.71 4.39 28.18
CA ILE A 97 -5.80 4.47 26.72
C ILE A 97 -7.26 4.44 26.26
N GLY A 98 -8.13 3.75 27.01
CA GLY A 98 -9.57 3.78 26.79
C GLY A 98 -10.11 5.21 26.84
N SER A 99 -9.76 6.00 27.87
CA SER A 99 -10.22 7.39 28.01
C SER A 99 -9.66 8.31 26.92
N ILE A 100 -8.46 8.04 26.40
CA ILE A 100 -7.86 8.79 25.28
C ILE A 100 -8.73 8.69 24.01
N ILE A 101 -9.39 7.56 23.76
CA ILE A 101 -10.19 7.40 22.54
C ILE A 101 -11.45 8.28 22.55
N ASP A 102 -12.04 8.53 23.72
CA ASP A 102 -13.25 9.35 23.85
C ASP A 102 -12.97 10.83 23.50
N GLU A 103 -11.70 11.24 23.59
CA GLU A 103 -11.23 12.59 23.29
C GLU A 103 -10.75 12.74 21.83
N VAL A 104 -10.86 11.70 20.99
CA VAL A 104 -10.46 11.78 19.59
C VAL A 104 -11.41 12.68 18.82
N GLU A 105 -10.93 13.87 18.44
CA GLU A 105 -11.69 14.83 17.65
C GLU A 105 -11.37 14.70 16.16
N MET A 106 -12.40 14.72 15.31
CA MET A 106 -12.26 14.64 13.85
C MET A 106 -12.63 15.95 13.16
N PHE A 107 -11.75 16.42 12.28
CA PHE A 107 -11.88 17.65 11.52
C PHE A 107 -11.92 17.39 10.02
N ALA A 108 -12.58 18.27 9.27
CA ALA A 108 -12.46 18.26 7.82
C ALA A 108 -11.04 18.68 7.42
N PHE A 109 -10.31 17.80 6.74
CA PHE A 109 -8.97 18.07 6.23
C PHE A 109 -9.01 18.55 4.78
N ALA A 110 -9.82 17.86 3.96
CA ALA A 110 -10.05 18.22 2.57
C ALA A 110 -11.42 17.72 2.09
N GLY A 111 -11.95 18.36 1.05
CA GLY A 111 -13.21 18.00 0.42
C GLY A 111 -14.38 18.86 0.91
N ASN A 112 -15.14 19.38 -0.05
CA ASN A 112 -16.33 20.20 0.22
C ASN A 112 -17.60 19.39 0.54
N GLY A 113 -17.53 18.05 0.49
CA GLY A 113 -18.66 17.15 0.77
C GLY A 113 -19.55 16.83 -0.43
N LYS A 114 -19.33 17.47 -1.58
CA LYS A 114 -20.06 17.21 -2.82
C LYS A 114 -19.24 16.29 -3.71
N LYS A 115 -19.88 15.23 -4.20
CA LYS A 115 -19.32 14.36 -5.23
C LYS A 115 -18.88 15.19 -6.43
N GLY A 116 -17.62 15.10 -6.81
CA GLY A 116 -17.11 15.83 -7.97
C GLY A 116 -15.61 15.64 -8.15
N TRP A 117 -15.06 16.34 -9.14
CA TRP A 117 -13.63 16.37 -9.41
C TRP A 117 -13.20 17.82 -9.59
N ARG A 118 -12.65 18.42 -8.53
CA ARG A 118 -12.16 19.79 -8.54
C ARG A 118 -10.89 19.88 -7.69
N ASP A 119 -9.82 20.40 -8.29
CA ASP A 119 -8.59 20.79 -7.61
C ASP A 119 -8.70 22.21 -7.02
N GLY A 120 -7.72 22.61 -6.18
CA GLY A 120 -7.66 23.94 -5.59
C GLY A 120 -7.49 23.90 -4.07
N PRO A 121 -7.95 24.93 -3.32
CA PRO A 121 -7.89 24.93 -1.86
C PRO A 121 -8.53 23.67 -1.27
N ALA A 122 -7.90 23.05 -0.28
CA ALA A 122 -8.25 21.70 0.16
C ALA A 122 -9.72 21.53 0.60
N LEU A 123 -10.28 22.54 1.29
CA LEU A 123 -11.68 22.53 1.74
C LEU A 123 -12.70 22.85 0.63
N GLU A 124 -12.24 23.40 -0.50
CA GLU A 124 -13.10 23.70 -1.66
C GLU A 124 -13.04 22.62 -2.75
N ALA A 125 -11.97 21.83 -2.75
CA ALA A 125 -11.79 20.70 -3.64
C ALA A 125 -12.96 19.70 -3.52
N SER A 126 -13.26 18.99 -4.60
CA SER A 126 -14.23 17.89 -4.59
C SER A 126 -13.57 16.57 -4.94
N PHE A 127 -13.98 15.55 -4.19
CA PHE A 127 -13.62 14.15 -4.37
C PHE A 127 -14.87 13.35 -4.75
N ASN A 128 -14.67 12.12 -5.17
CA ASN A 128 -15.73 11.18 -5.47
C ASN A 128 -15.37 9.82 -4.90
N SER A 129 -15.90 9.54 -3.72
CA SER A 129 -15.67 8.30 -2.98
C SER A 129 -14.19 7.96 -2.82
N PRO A 130 -13.36 8.82 -2.18
CA PRO A 130 -11.97 8.51 -1.90
C PRO A 130 -11.89 7.27 -1.00
N ALA A 131 -11.00 6.32 -1.29
CA ALA A 131 -10.94 5.05 -0.56
C ALA A 131 -9.57 4.72 0.03
N GLY A 132 -8.49 5.33 -0.46
CA GLY A 132 -7.13 5.10 0.03
C GLY A 132 -6.46 6.42 0.38
N VAL A 133 -5.67 6.44 1.45
CA VAL A 133 -4.90 7.60 1.91
C VAL A 133 -3.56 7.12 2.46
N CYS A 134 -2.49 7.88 2.22
CA CYS A 134 -1.21 7.71 2.89
C CYS A 134 -0.49 9.05 3.04
N GLU A 135 0.47 9.11 3.95
CA GLU A 135 1.40 10.23 4.08
C GLU A 135 2.75 9.86 3.44
N CYS A 136 3.31 10.78 2.65
CA CYS A 136 4.66 10.70 2.13
C CYS A 136 5.68 11.23 3.15
N PRO A 137 6.98 10.88 3.04
CA PRO A 137 8.02 11.35 3.96
C PRO A 137 8.16 12.88 4.08
N ASP A 138 7.71 13.63 3.07
CA ASP A 138 7.71 15.10 3.06
C ASP A 138 6.45 15.72 3.72
N GLY A 139 5.59 14.90 4.33
CA GLY A 139 4.31 15.31 4.91
C GLY A 139 3.19 15.56 3.89
N THR A 140 3.43 15.24 2.61
CA THR A 140 2.39 15.28 1.59
C THR A 140 1.39 14.14 1.82
N ILE A 141 0.09 14.44 1.77
CA ILE A 141 -0.96 13.40 1.83
C ILE A 141 -1.37 13.00 0.41
N ILE A 142 -1.35 11.71 0.10
CA ILE A 142 -1.81 11.18 -1.17
C ILE A 142 -3.13 10.43 -0.97
N VAL A 143 -4.06 10.62 -1.91
CA VAL A 143 -5.40 10.06 -1.86
C VAL A 143 -5.71 9.33 -3.15
N ALA A 144 -6.19 8.10 -3.04
CA ALA A 144 -6.85 7.38 -4.13
C ALA A 144 -8.31 7.84 -4.22
N ASP A 145 -8.61 8.72 -5.18
CA ASP A 145 -9.94 9.27 -5.42
C ASP A 145 -10.71 8.32 -6.36
N THR A 146 -11.12 7.19 -5.78
CA THR A 146 -11.54 5.96 -6.46
C THR A 146 -12.61 6.19 -7.52
N GLY A 147 -13.66 6.93 -7.17
CA GLY A 147 -14.78 7.22 -8.07
C GLY A 147 -14.43 8.21 -9.19
N ASN A 148 -13.33 8.97 -9.03
CA ASN A 148 -12.78 9.81 -10.10
C ASN A 148 -11.69 9.10 -10.91
N HIS A 149 -11.25 7.92 -10.50
CA HIS A 149 -10.22 7.14 -11.20
C HIS A 149 -8.88 7.90 -11.32
N CYS A 150 -8.48 8.56 -10.23
CA CYS A 150 -7.25 9.33 -10.17
C CYS A 150 -6.60 9.31 -8.79
N ILE A 151 -5.35 9.75 -8.77
CA ILE A 151 -4.55 9.95 -7.57
C ILE A 151 -4.44 11.46 -7.32
N ARG A 152 -4.77 11.89 -6.10
CA ARG A 152 -4.77 13.28 -5.66
C ARG A 152 -3.67 13.48 -4.63
N GLN A 153 -3.02 14.63 -4.69
CA GLN A 153 -2.03 15.08 -3.73
C GLN A 153 -2.60 16.24 -2.93
N ILE A 154 -2.43 16.22 -1.61
CA ILE A 154 -2.76 17.31 -0.69
C ILE A 154 -1.46 17.76 -0.03
N ARG A 155 -1.08 19.01 -0.26
CA ARG A 155 0.16 19.57 0.31
C ARG A 155 -0.03 21.03 0.68
N ARG A 156 0.87 21.56 1.53
CA ARG A 156 0.92 23.00 1.81
C ARG A 156 1.47 23.74 0.58
N ALA A 157 0.76 24.79 0.17
CA ALA A 157 1.24 25.76 -0.80
C ALA A 157 2.14 26.81 -0.12
N VAL A 158 2.84 27.62 -0.92
CA VAL A 158 3.77 28.67 -0.44
C VAL A 158 3.08 29.68 0.50
N ASN A 159 1.78 29.91 0.32
CA ASN A 159 0.98 30.79 1.18
C ASN A 159 0.49 30.12 2.49
N GLY A 160 0.99 28.93 2.83
CA GLY A 160 0.65 28.17 4.04
C GLY A 160 -0.66 27.38 3.97
N LYS A 161 -1.49 27.58 2.94
CA LYS A 161 -2.78 26.88 2.79
C LYS A 161 -2.60 25.49 2.18
N LEU A 162 -3.43 24.54 2.59
CA LEU A 162 -3.49 23.22 1.95
C LEU A 162 -4.18 23.33 0.57
N VAL A 163 -3.58 22.67 -0.41
CA VAL A 163 -4.09 22.59 -1.78
C VAL A 163 -4.15 21.14 -2.26
N VAL A 164 -5.19 20.82 -3.01
CA VAL A 164 -5.41 19.53 -3.67
C VAL A 164 -5.06 19.67 -5.15
N LYS A 165 -4.29 18.71 -5.67
CA LYS A 165 -3.92 18.60 -7.08
C LYS A 165 -4.07 17.16 -7.57
N THR A 166 -4.63 16.94 -8.75
CA THR A 166 -4.54 15.64 -9.44
C THR A 166 -3.12 15.44 -9.96
N ILE A 167 -2.49 14.31 -9.58
CA ILE A 167 -1.11 13.98 -9.97
C ILE A 167 -1.03 12.86 -11.02
N ALA A 168 -2.05 12.00 -11.09
CA ALA A 168 -2.14 10.93 -12.10
C ALA A 168 -3.60 10.50 -12.31
N GLY A 169 -3.95 10.05 -13.51
CA GLY A 169 -5.31 9.63 -13.86
C GLY A 169 -6.25 10.79 -14.24
N ALA A 170 -7.54 10.46 -14.42
CA ALA A 170 -8.63 11.39 -14.77
C ALA A 170 -8.28 12.43 -15.85
N HIS A 171 -7.84 12.00 -17.03
CA HIS A 171 -7.74 12.91 -18.16
C HIS A 171 -9.14 13.30 -18.64
N ALA A 172 -9.38 14.61 -18.83
CA ALA A 172 -10.60 15.08 -19.49
C ALA A 172 -10.60 14.56 -20.93
N SER A 173 -11.61 13.78 -21.35
CA SER A 173 -11.77 13.51 -22.78
C SER A 173 -12.23 14.79 -23.47
N LEU A 174 -11.54 15.18 -24.55
CA LEU A 174 -11.97 16.24 -25.46
C LEU A 174 -13.09 15.76 -26.40
N GLU A 175 -13.89 14.77 -26.00
CA GLU A 175 -15.00 14.28 -26.81
C GLU A 175 -16.08 15.35 -26.90
N ALA A 176 -15.94 16.25 -27.86
CA ALA A 176 -17.03 17.08 -28.35
C ALA A 176 -18.11 16.12 -28.87
N LYS A 177 -19.25 16.05 -28.19
CA LYS A 177 -20.45 15.51 -28.83
C LYS A 177 -20.72 16.36 -30.07
N ARG A 178 -20.58 15.78 -31.27
CA ARG A 178 -21.21 16.35 -32.46
C ARG A 178 -22.71 16.22 -32.27
N GLY A 179 -23.38 17.36 -32.07
CA GLY A 179 -24.82 17.47 -31.97
C GLY A 179 -25.33 17.47 -30.53
N ASP A 180 -25.30 18.64 -29.89
CA ASP A 180 -26.49 19.32 -29.37
C ASP A 180 -26.03 20.61 -28.66
N ASP A 181 -26.55 21.74 -29.12
CA ASP A 181 -26.21 23.08 -28.66
C ASP A 181 -26.95 23.32 -27.34
N THR A 182 -26.26 23.19 -26.19
CA THR A 182 -26.59 23.76 -24.83
C THR A 182 -26.11 22.94 -23.60
N GLN A 183 -25.29 21.90 -23.72
CA GLN A 183 -24.82 21.18 -22.51
C GLN A 183 -23.43 21.64 -22.05
N ARG A 184 -23.37 22.20 -20.83
CA ARG A 184 -22.14 22.48 -20.07
C ARG A 184 -21.14 21.34 -20.27
N PHE A 185 -19.96 21.67 -20.81
CA PHE A 185 -18.82 20.77 -20.90
C PHE A 185 -18.28 20.49 -19.50
N GLU A 186 -18.93 19.58 -18.76
CA GLU A 186 -18.28 18.95 -17.62
C GLU A 186 -17.20 18.02 -18.20
N PRO A 187 -15.91 18.20 -17.84
CA PRO A 187 -14.86 17.35 -18.36
C PRO A 187 -15.16 15.90 -17.99
N LYS A 188 -15.40 15.07 -19.01
CA LYS A 188 -15.73 13.66 -18.82
C LYS A 188 -14.48 12.95 -18.33
N ARG A 189 -14.58 12.42 -17.10
CA ARG A 189 -13.54 11.62 -16.45
C ARG A 189 -13.33 10.34 -17.25
N VAL A 190 -12.09 10.10 -17.67
CA VAL A 190 -11.73 8.86 -18.38
C VAL A 190 -11.22 7.83 -17.39
N SER A 191 -11.91 6.69 -17.32
CA SER A 191 -11.44 5.48 -16.66
C SER A 191 -10.77 4.55 -17.68
N GLY A 192 -9.88 3.68 -17.23
CA GLY A 192 -9.24 2.68 -18.08
C GLY A 192 -7.84 2.35 -17.61
N TYR A 193 -7.04 1.77 -18.50
CA TYR A 193 -5.67 1.38 -18.21
C TYR A 193 -4.73 2.06 -19.21
N ARG A 194 -3.69 2.72 -18.67
CA ARG A 194 -2.56 3.24 -19.44
C ARG A 194 -1.41 3.55 -18.48
N ASP A 195 -0.19 3.16 -18.83
CA ASP A 195 1.05 3.57 -18.16
C ASP A 195 1.60 4.90 -18.74
N GLY A 196 2.65 5.43 -18.13
CA GLY A 196 3.32 6.66 -18.51
C GLY A 196 2.75 7.92 -17.84
N VAL A 197 3.19 9.09 -18.31
CA VAL A 197 2.83 10.40 -17.73
C VAL A 197 1.38 10.83 -18.01
N ARG A 198 0.68 10.12 -18.91
CA ARG A 198 -0.75 10.29 -19.18
C ARG A 198 -1.52 9.03 -18.80
N SER A 199 -1.23 8.52 -17.61
CA SER A 199 -1.76 7.25 -17.11
C SER A 199 -3.27 7.27 -16.93
N LEU A 200 -3.90 6.11 -17.08
CA LEU A 200 -5.28 5.88 -16.69
C LEU A 200 -5.35 4.84 -15.57
N PHE A 201 -6.34 5.02 -14.71
CA PHE A 201 -6.70 4.10 -13.63
C PHE A 201 -8.17 3.69 -13.78
N ARG A 202 -8.56 2.61 -13.11
CA ARG A 202 -9.94 2.18 -12.97
C ARG A 202 -10.19 1.76 -11.53
N GLY A 203 -10.75 2.69 -10.77
CA GLY A 203 -11.10 2.47 -9.36
C GLY A 203 -9.89 2.16 -8.47
N PRO A 204 -8.86 3.03 -8.43
CA PRO A 204 -7.74 2.84 -7.51
C PRO A 204 -8.27 2.91 -6.07
N SER A 205 -7.92 1.96 -5.22
CA SER A 205 -8.54 1.79 -3.89
C SER A 205 -7.60 1.99 -2.72
N ALA A 206 -6.35 1.56 -2.86
CA ALA A 206 -5.32 1.68 -1.83
C ALA A 206 -4.04 2.28 -2.40
N ILE A 207 -3.30 2.94 -1.52
CA ILE A 207 -2.04 3.59 -1.83
C ILE A 207 -1.10 3.54 -0.63
N ILE A 208 0.18 3.27 -0.87
CA ILE A 208 1.24 3.36 0.13
C ILE A 208 2.42 4.15 -0.45
N ALA A 209 3.08 4.94 0.39
CA ALA A 209 4.26 5.72 0.01
C ALA A 209 5.53 4.99 0.43
N GLY A 210 6.53 4.98 -0.45
CA GLY A 210 7.87 4.51 -0.13
C GLY A 210 8.77 5.61 0.43
N PRO A 211 9.97 5.25 0.91
CA PRO A 211 10.89 6.16 1.61
C PRO A 211 11.45 7.29 0.73
N HIS A 212 11.39 7.16 -0.59
CA HIS A 212 11.86 8.17 -1.54
C HIS A 212 10.70 8.94 -2.19
N GLY A 213 9.48 8.81 -1.65
CA GLY A 213 8.27 9.46 -2.16
C GLY A 213 7.66 8.77 -3.38
N GLU A 214 8.15 7.59 -3.76
CA GLU A 214 7.42 6.72 -4.68
C GLU A 214 6.08 6.28 -4.10
N LEU A 215 5.15 5.87 -4.97
CA LEU A 215 3.85 5.38 -4.55
C LEU A 215 3.57 4.02 -5.18
N LEU A 216 2.96 3.12 -4.41
CA LEU A 216 2.32 1.92 -4.93
C LEU A 216 0.81 2.03 -4.78
N VAL A 217 0.09 1.71 -5.85
CA VAL A 217 -1.36 1.86 -5.94
C VAL A 217 -1.99 0.55 -6.36
N ALA A 218 -3.04 0.14 -5.62
CA ALA A 218 -3.92 -0.94 -6.05
C ALA A 218 -4.93 -0.39 -7.06
N ASP A 219 -4.73 -0.67 -8.35
CA ASP A 219 -5.63 -0.26 -9.43
C ASP A 219 -6.68 -1.35 -9.65
N THR A 220 -7.61 -1.41 -8.69
CA THR A 220 -8.43 -2.60 -8.40
C THR A 220 -9.17 -3.12 -9.62
N MET A 221 -9.87 -2.27 -10.38
CA MET A 221 -10.67 -2.77 -11.52
C MET A 221 -9.84 -2.98 -12.79
N ASN A 222 -8.54 -2.68 -12.76
CA ASN A 222 -7.57 -3.07 -13.78
C ASN A 222 -6.73 -4.28 -13.35
N ASN A 223 -7.00 -4.88 -12.17
CA ASN A 223 -6.32 -6.08 -11.67
C ASN A 223 -4.80 -5.96 -11.57
N ARG A 224 -4.30 -4.76 -11.23
CA ARG A 224 -2.87 -4.43 -11.26
C ARG A 224 -2.44 -3.67 -10.02
N ILE A 225 -1.18 -3.86 -9.65
CA ILE A 225 -0.46 -2.91 -8.79
C ILE A 225 0.32 -1.96 -9.70
N ARG A 226 0.23 -0.67 -9.42
CA ARG A 226 0.84 0.41 -10.21
C ARG A 226 1.84 1.17 -9.35
N GLY A 227 3.02 1.42 -9.90
CA GLY A 227 4.07 2.23 -9.30
C GLY A 227 4.04 3.63 -9.88
N LEU A 228 4.17 4.65 -9.03
CA LEU A 228 4.29 6.04 -9.45
C LEU A 228 5.62 6.59 -8.93
N LEU A 229 6.45 7.04 -9.86
CA LEU A 229 7.68 7.76 -9.56
C LEU A 229 7.39 9.26 -9.48
N PRO A 230 7.86 9.95 -8.43
CA PRO A 230 7.72 11.39 -8.32
C PRO A 230 8.46 12.09 -9.48
N PRO A 231 8.04 13.31 -9.85
CA PRO A 231 8.74 14.09 -10.86
C PRO A 231 10.21 14.29 -10.49
N SER A 232 11.12 14.02 -11.43
CA SER A 232 12.57 14.19 -11.25
C SER A 232 13.19 14.91 -12.44
N GLY A 233 14.31 15.60 -12.20
CA GLY A 233 15.00 16.41 -13.21
C GLY A 233 14.10 17.50 -13.81
N ALA A 234 14.05 17.57 -15.15
CA ALA A 234 13.24 18.56 -15.88
C ALA A 234 11.74 18.19 -15.99
N SER A 235 11.33 16.99 -15.57
CA SER A 235 9.92 16.57 -15.63
C SER A 235 9.14 17.14 -14.45
N SER A 236 7.97 17.74 -14.72
CA SER A 236 7.00 18.15 -13.70
C SER A 236 5.88 17.12 -13.45
N SER A 237 5.96 15.96 -14.11
CA SER A 237 4.89 14.96 -14.14
C SER A 237 5.33 13.65 -13.49
N TRP A 238 4.40 13.03 -12.77
CA TRP A 238 4.57 11.68 -12.23
C TRP A 238 4.61 10.66 -13.37
N LYS A 239 5.51 9.69 -13.28
CA LYS A 239 5.60 8.58 -14.24
C LYS A 239 4.96 7.35 -13.61
N VAL A 240 3.92 6.81 -14.26
CA VAL A 240 3.23 5.60 -13.80
C VAL A 240 3.71 4.39 -14.60
N SER A 241 3.93 3.26 -13.94
CA SER A 241 4.21 1.98 -14.56
C SER A 241 3.47 0.85 -13.83
N THR A 242 3.17 -0.23 -14.54
CA THR A 242 2.68 -1.44 -13.90
C THR A 242 3.80 -2.14 -13.15
N ILE A 243 3.51 -2.55 -11.91
CA ILE A 243 4.39 -3.39 -11.10
C ILE A 243 4.09 -4.86 -11.34
N CYS A 244 2.83 -5.27 -11.18
CA CYS A 244 2.38 -6.63 -11.42
C CYS A 244 0.87 -6.69 -11.69
N GLY A 245 0.37 -7.87 -12.08
CA GLY A 245 -1.00 -8.08 -12.55
C GLY A 245 -1.10 -7.98 -14.07
N GLN A 246 -2.21 -8.43 -14.65
CA GLN A 246 -2.42 -8.50 -16.11
C GLN A 246 -3.79 -7.95 -16.52
N ASP A 247 -4.05 -7.87 -17.83
CA ASP A 247 -5.33 -7.40 -18.36
C ASP A 247 -6.51 -8.30 -18.01
N ARG A 248 -6.23 -9.58 -17.72
CA ARG A 248 -7.23 -10.54 -17.23
C ARG A 248 -7.14 -10.68 -15.71
N PRO A 249 -8.28 -10.65 -14.99
CA PRO A 249 -8.31 -11.09 -13.61
C PRO A 249 -7.95 -12.57 -13.52
N GLY A 250 -7.35 -12.99 -12.41
CA GLY A 250 -7.13 -14.39 -12.10
C GLY A 250 -6.09 -14.61 -11.03
N TYR A 251 -5.75 -15.88 -10.81
CA TYR A 251 -4.79 -16.32 -9.82
C TYR A 251 -3.53 -16.88 -10.49
N GLY A 252 -2.36 -16.38 -10.13
CA GLY A 252 -1.09 -16.87 -10.66
C GLY A 252 0.13 -16.23 -10.01
N ASP A 253 0.93 -17.03 -9.33
CA ASP A 253 2.21 -16.65 -8.71
C ASP A 253 3.34 -16.64 -9.76
N GLY A 254 4.49 -16.09 -9.38
CA GLY A 254 5.70 -16.08 -10.19
C GLY A 254 6.19 -14.67 -10.49
N ASN A 255 6.86 -14.49 -11.63
CA ASN A 255 7.40 -13.19 -12.01
C ASN A 255 6.28 -12.14 -12.12
N CYS A 256 6.55 -10.92 -11.64
CA CYS A 256 5.63 -9.78 -11.75
C CYS A 256 5.10 -9.55 -13.18
N GLU A 257 5.89 -9.84 -14.21
CA GLU A 257 5.53 -9.72 -15.63
C GLU A 257 4.45 -10.70 -16.10
N VAL A 258 4.13 -11.75 -15.33
CA VAL A 258 3.13 -12.77 -15.69
C VAL A 258 2.13 -13.07 -14.58
N ALA A 259 2.41 -12.62 -13.34
CA ALA A 259 1.54 -12.82 -12.20
C ALA A 259 0.15 -12.25 -12.45
N LEU A 260 -0.87 -13.01 -12.05
CA LEU A 260 -2.27 -12.60 -12.13
C LEU A 260 -2.75 -12.16 -10.75
N LEU A 261 -3.57 -11.11 -10.75
CA LEU A 261 -4.31 -10.63 -9.58
C LEU A 261 -5.79 -10.53 -9.98
N ASP A 262 -6.69 -10.51 -9.01
CA ASP A 262 -8.11 -10.22 -9.21
C ASP A 262 -8.59 -9.22 -8.17
N GLN A 263 -8.83 -7.99 -8.62
CA GLN A 263 -9.30 -6.89 -7.77
C GLN A 263 -8.46 -6.67 -6.50
N PRO A 264 -7.15 -6.41 -6.62
CA PRO A 264 -6.33 -6.06 -5.47
C PRO A 264 -6.89 -4.79 -4.81
N ILE A 265 -7.08 -4.79 -3.49
CA ILE A 265 -7.86 -3.74 -2.80
C ILE A 265 -7.13 -3.02 -1.67
N SER A 266 -6.08 -3.63 -1.10
CA SER A 266 -5.28 -3.03 -0.04
C SER A 266 -3.82 -3.47 -0.14
N LEU A 267 -2.91 -2.63 0.35
CA LEU A 267 -1.47 -2.86 0.32
C LEU A 267 -0.86 -2.40 1.65
N CYS A 268 0.20 -3.05 2.11
CA CYS A 268 1.06 -2.52 3.17
C CYS A 268 2.52 -2.91 2.92
N TRP A 269 3.47 -2.12 3.40
CA TRP A 269 4.87 -2.53 3.39
C TRP A 269 5.08 -3.75 4.27
N GLY A 270 6.03 -4.59 3.87
CA GLY A 270 6.60 -5.61 4.73
C GLY A 270 7.69 -5.03 5.63
N VAL A 271 8.24 -5.89 6.49
CA VAL A 271 9.25 -5.61 7.52
C VAL A 271 10.50 -4.91 6.96
N ASP A 272 10.93 -5.32 5.77
CA ASP A 272 12.21 -4.91 5.19
C ASP A 272 12.09 -3.77 4.17
N THR A 273 10.88 -3.25 3.90
CA THR A 273 10.53 -2.30 2.83
C THR A 273 10.90 -2.74 1.39
N ASN A 274 11.59 -3.87 1.22
CA ASN A 274 11.87 -4.49 -0.07
C ASN A 274 10.70 -5.35 -0.54
N THR A 275 9.83 -5.74 0.40
CA THR A 275 8.59 -6.45 0.10
C THR A 275 7.38 -5.62 0.52
N PHE A 276 6.26 -5.87 -0.15
CA PHE A 276 4.96 -5.38 0.28
C PHE A 276 3.93 -6.49 0.16
N PHE A 277 2.87 -6.40 0.96
CA PHE A 277 1.74 -7.32 0.92
C PHE A 277 0.57 -6.70 0.17
N VAL A 278 -0.22 -7.56 -0.47
CA VAL A 278 -1.41 -7.20 -1.24
C VAL A 278 -2.58 -8.03 -0.77
N VAL A 279 -3.70 -7.37 -0.51
CA VAL A 279 -4.98 -8.04 -0.41
C VAL A 279 -5.53 -8.24 -1.81
N ASP A 280 -5.44 -9.47 -2.30
CA ASP A 280 -5.94 -9.88 -3.62
C ASP A 280 -7.37 -10.40 -3.47
N ARG A 281 -8.30 -9.44 -3.35
CA ARG A 281 -9.65 -9.67 -2.82
C ARG A 281 -10.45 -10.66 -3.67
N GLY A 282 -10.39 -10.57 -4.99
CA GLY A 282 -11.12 -11.47 -5.90
C GLY A 282 -10.67 -12.92 -5.76
N ASN A 283 -9.40 -13.12 -5.44
CA ASN A 283 -8.81 -14.43 -5.14
C ASN A 283 -8.88 -14.82 -3.66
N ALA A 284 -9.51 -14.00 -2.81
CA ALA A 284 -9.65 -14.22 -1.37
C ALA A 284 -8.34 -14.61 -0.65
N CYS A 285 -7.21 -13.98 -1.03
CA CYS A 285 -5.89 -14.31 -0.49
C CYS A 285 -5.03 -13.06 -0.24
N ILE A 286 -3.94 -13.27 0.50
CA ILE A 286 -2.87 -12.28 0.67
C ILE A 286 -1.69 -12.68 -0.21
N ARG A 287 -1.15 -11.71 -0.93
CA ARG A 287 0.05 -11.86 -1.76
C ARG A 287 1.21 -11.11 -1.13
N GLN A 288 2.42 -11.59 -1.33
CA GLN A 288 3.63 -10.82 -1.10
C GLN A 288 4.31 -10.55 -2.44
N VAL A 289 4.80 -9.33 -2.61
CA VAL A 289 5.51 -8.88 -3.80
C VAL A 289 6.89 -8.40 -3.38
N GLY A 290 7.94 -8.92 -4.01
CA GLY A 290 9.33 -8.58 -3.67
C GLY A 290 10.05 -7.80 -4.76
N ARG A 291 10.92 -6.87 -4.34
CA ARG A 291 11.81 -6.10 -5.22
C ARG A 291 12.92 -6.99 -5.81
N HIS A 292 13.45 -6.59 -6.97
CA HIS A 292 14.79 -7.00 -7.38
C HIS A 292 15.81 -6.34 -6.44
N TYR A 293 16.96 -7.00 -6.22
CA TYR A 293 18.08 -6.36 -5.51
C TYR A 293 18.62 -5.19 -6.35
N GLY A 294 18.40 -3.95 -5.90
CA GLY A 294 18.83 -2.72 -6.57
C GLY A 294 17.96 -1.49 -6.24
N ASN A 295 18.38 -0.30 -6.66
CA ASN A 295 17.76 0.99 -6.30
C ASN A 295 16.62 1.46 -7.24
N ASP A 296 16.27 0.68 -8.26
CA ASP A 296 15.15 1.00 -9.15
C ASP A 296 13.86 0.34 -8.62
N LEU A 297 12.68 0.98 -8.78
CA LEU A 297 11.35 0.42 -8.45
C LEU A 297 10.97 -0.78 -9.33
N SER A 298 11.83 -1.78 -9.34
CA SER A 298 11.74 -3.00 -10.11
C SER A 298 11.35 -4.10 -9.14
N TYR A 299 10.18 -4.69 -9.38
CA TYR A 299 9.68 -5.82 -8.60
C TYR A 299 9.79 -7.08 -9.43
N ALA A 300 10.17 -8.14 -8.75
CA ALA A 300 10.65 -9.35 -9.37
C ALA A 300 9.58 -10.45 -9.38
N TRP A 301 8.85 -10.59 -8.28
CA TRP A 301 7.97 -11.75 -8.08
C TRP A 301 6.77 -11.42 -7.20
N VAL A 302 5.74 -12.24 -7.36
CA VAL A 302 4.52 -12.30 -6.55
C VAL A 302 4.36 -13.74 -6.05
N ARG A 303 4.10 -13.92 -4.75
CA ARG A 303 3.74 -15.21 -4.16
C ARG A 303 2.51 -15.10 -3.26
N THR A 304 1.81 -16.19 -3.06
CA THR A 304 0.71 -16.30 -2.08
C THR A 304 1.26 -16.55 -0.69
N ILE A 305 0.68 -15.90 0.31
CA ILE A 305 0.90 -16.21 1.72
C ILE A 305 -0.16 -17.22 2.17
N GLU A 306 0.27 -18.47 2.36
CA GLU A 306 -0.55 -19.52 2.96
C GLU A 306 -0.43 -19.44 4.48
N VAL A 307 -1.54 -19.24 5.20
CA VAL A 307 -1.53 -19.31 6.66
C VAL A 307 -2.15 -20.64 7.10
N GLY A 308 -1.30 -21.66 7.19
CA GLY A 308 -1.72 -23.04 7.43
C GLY A 308 -2.28 -23.37 8.82
N CYS A 309 -2.33 -22.43 9.78
CA CYS A 309 -2.60 -22.77 11.18
C CYS A 309 -3.48 -21.76 11.96
N ILE A 310 -4.42 -21.04 11.34
CA ILE A 310 -5.39 -20.27 12.13
C ILE A 310 -6.45 -21.24 12.70
N PRO A 311 -6.62 -21.34 14.03
CA PRO A 311 -7.73 -22.09 14.61
C PRO A 311 -9.04 -21.53 14.09
N GLN A 312 -9.90 -22.39 13.55
CA GLN A 312 -11.24 -21.96 13.16
C GLN A 312 -11.96 -21.37 14.38
N ALA A 313 -12.65 -20.24 14.19
CA ALA A 313 -13.42 -19.63 15.25
C ALA A 313 -14.38 -20.66 15.89
N PRO A 314 -14.65 -20.59 17.20
CA PRO A 314 -15.47 -21.58 17.91
C PRO A 314 -16.97 -21.58 17.51
N HIS A 315 -17.35 -20.77 16.53
CA HIS A 315 -18.69 -20.77 15.95
C HIS A 315 -18.70 -21.50 14.61
N PRO A 316 -19.79 -22.22 14.27
CA PRO A 316 -19.88 -22.95 13.02
C PRO A 316 -19.83 -21.95 11.85
N VAL A 317 -18.64 -21.75 11.29
CA VAL A 317 -18.44 -20.97 10.07
C VAL A 317 -19.13 -21.72 8.94
N ARG A 318 -20.11 -21.06 8.33
CA ARG A 318 -20.98 -21.60 7.28
C ARG A 318 -20.36 -21.56 5.87
N SER A 319 -19.04 -21.65 5.74
CA SER A 319 -18.38 -21.68 4.43
C SER A 319 -17.47 -22.90 4.30
N GLN A 320 -17.97 -23.88 3.56
CA GLN A 320 -17.28 -25.09 3.09
C GLN A 320 -16.36 -24.81 1.88
N GLU A 321 -15.79 -23.61 1.77
CA GLU A 321 -14.85 -23.28 0.69
C GLU A 321 -13.46 -22.98 1.26
N LEU A 322 -12.44 -23.56 0.63
CA LEU A 322 -11.06 -23.63 1.10
C LEU A 322 -10.29 -22.29 1.07
N SER A 323 -10.96 -21.14 1.05
CA SER A 323 -10.30 -19.84 1.21
C SER A 323 -10.21 -19.48 2.69
N GLN A 324 -9.00 -19.19 3.16
CA GLN A 324 -8.72 -18.77 4.54
C GLN A 324 -9.38 -17.42 4.90
N TYR A 325 -9.79 -16.65 3.87
CA TYR A 325 -10.48 -15.38 3.99
C TYR A 325 -11.80 -15.43 3.22
N SER A 326 -12.83 -14.78 3.74
CA SER A 326 -14.13 -14.64 3.08
C SER A 326 -14.10 -13.45 2.13
N HIS A 327 -13.71 -12.26 2.61
CA HIS A 327 -13.50 -11.06 1.80
C HIS A 327 -12.48 -10.14 2.50
N PRO A 328 -11.17 -10.35 2.32
CA PRO A 328 -10.18 -9.47 2.93
C PRO A 328 -10.24 -8.08 2.28
N LEU A 329 -10.18 -7.02 3.10
CA LEU A 329 -10.37 -5.62 2.66
C LEU A 329 -9.25 -4.68 3.06
N GLY A 330 -8.58 -4.94 4.19
CA GLY A 330 -7.50 -4.10 4.71
C GLY A 330 -6.37 -4.95 5.25
N ILE A 331 -5.16 -4.39 5.23
CA ILE A 331 -3.96 -5.06 5.69
C ILE A 331 -2.99 -4.04 6.27
N VAL A 332 -2.33 -4.40 7.37
CA VAL A 332 -1.18 -3.66 7.90
C VAL A 332 -0.16 -4.64 8.47
N CYS A 333 1.11 -4.33 8.31
CA CYS A 333 2.20 -5.02 8.98
C CYS A 333 2.58 -4.21 10.23
N MET A 334 2.72 -4.87 11.37
CA MET A 334 3.12 -4.24 12.63
C MET A 334 4.19 -5.08 13.33
N TYR A 335 4.92 -4.42 14.24
CA TYR A 335 5.82 -5.09 15.17
C TYR A 335 5.14 -5.21 16.52
N HIS A 336 5.08 -6.42 17.06
CA HIS A 336 4.75 -6.61 18.46
C HIS A 336 6.05 -6.75 19.25
N HIS A 337 6.22 -5.90 20.27
CA HIS A 337 7.28 -6.06 21.26
C HIS A 337 6.77 -7.02 22.33
N ASP A 338 7.24 -8.27 22.28
CA ASP A 338 7.19 -9.15 23.45
C ASP A 338 8.53 -9.02 24.19
N GLU A 339 8.53 -9.23 25.51
CA GLU A 339 9.61 -8.80 26.45
C GLU A 339 11.05 -9.27 26.06
N GLU A 340 11.20 -10.20 25.12
CA GLU A 340 12.49 -10.70 24.61
C GLU A 340 12.62 -10.76 23.07
N ALA A 341 11.59 -10.43 22.28
CA ALA A 341 11.64 -10.54 20.81
C ALA A 341 10.70 -9.58 20.07
N VAL A 342 11.17 -9.09 18.92
CA VAL A 342 10.35 -8.32 17.96
C VAL A 342 9.73 -9.31 16.98
N CYS A 343 8.42 -9.54 17.11
CA CYS A 343 7.71 -10.51 16.29
C CYS A 343 6.86 -9.77 15.25
N PRO A 344 7.21 -9.81 13.95
CA PRO A 344 6.40 -9.17 12.93
C PRO A 344 5.06 -9.89 12.78
N GLN A 345 3.99 -9.10 12.69
CA GLN A 345 2.63 -9.61 12.53
C GLN A 345 1.93 -8.89 11.38
N LEU A 346 1.21 -9.68 10.59
CA LEU A 346 0.30 -9.19 9.59
C LEU A 346 -1.12 -9.15 10.17
N VAL A 347 -1.77 -8.01 10.07
CA VAL A 347 -3.14 -7.81 10.54
C VAL A 347 -4.05 -7.56 9.35
N VAL A 348 -5.09 -8.37 9.22
CA VAL A 348 -5.99 -8.36 8.06
C VAL A 348 -7.42 -8.11 8.52
N CYS A 349 -8.08 -7.10 7.95
CA CYS A 349 -9.52 -6.92 8.07
C CYS A 349 -10.23 -7.85 7.08
N ASP A 350 -10.88 -8.90 7.58
CA ASP A 350 -11.75 -9.76 6.78
C ASP A 350 -13.19 -9.26 6.89
N GLY A 351 -13.58 -8.44 5.92
CA GLY A 351 -14.90 -7.82 5.91
C GLY A 351 -16.03 -8.77 5.53
N GLY A 352 -15.72 -9.98 5.07
CA GLY A 352 -16.73 -11.01 4.80
C GLY A 352 -17.14 -11.74 6.07
N ASP A 353 -16.15 -12.02 6.92
CA ASP A 353 -16.34 -12.66 8.23
C ASP A 353 -16.64 -11.66 9.35
N ASN A 354 -16.48 -10.35 9.09
CA ASN A 354 -16.57 -9.27 10.08
C ASN A 354 -15.57 -9.42 11.24
N ILE A 355 -14.35 -9.86 10.94
CA ILE A 355 -13.29 -10.05 11.93
C ILE A 355 -11.97 -9.42 11.50
N ILE A 356 -11.08 -9.22 12.46
CA ILE A 356 -9.69 -8.84 12.22
C ILE A 356 -8.82 -10.06 12.56
N LYS A 357 -8.05 -10.55 11.59
CA LYS A 357 -7.15 -11.70 11.75
C LYS A 357 -5.74 -11.19 11.99
N MET A 358 -5.08 -11.64 13.06
CA MET A 358 -3.67 -11.36 13.34
C MET A 358 -2.85 -12.62 13.02
N ILE A 359 -1.80 -12.45 12.22
CA ILE A 359 -1.07 -13.54 11.60
C ILE A 359 0.42 -13.34 11.91
N PRO A 360 1.04 -14.20 12.74
CA PRO A 360 2.47 -14.17 12.96
C PRO A 360 3.22 -14.39 11.65
N LEU A 361 4.25 -13.59 11.39
CA LEU A 361 5.13 -13.75 10.22
C LEU A 361 6.40 -14.56 10.54
N GLU A 362 6.53 -15.07 11.77
CA GLU A 362 7.61 -15.97 12.17
C GLU A 362 7.65 -17.22 11.26
N GLY A 363 8.80 -17.48 10.64
CA GLY A 363 9.00 -18.62 9.74
C GLY A 363 8.49 -18.43 8.30
N LEU A 364 7.72 -17.36 8.01
CA LEU A 364 7.30 -17.02 6.65
C LEU A 364 8.41 -16.31 5.82
N GLU A 365 9.46 -15.83 6.49
CA GLU A 365 10.62 -15.14 5.91
C GLU A 365 11.71 -16.08 5.36
N GLN A 366 11.60 -17.40 5.58
CA GLN A 366 12.57 -18.34 5.02
C GLN A 366 12.19 -18.72 3.59
N HIS A 367 13.14 -18.52 2.67
CA HIS A 367 13.15 -18.93 1.26
C HIS A 367 12.61 -17.92 0.23
N VAL A 368 13.35 -16.84 0.00
CA VAL A 368 13.50 -16.29 -1.36
C VAL A 368 14.94 -15.82 -1.54
N LEU A 369 15.87 -16.73 -1.81
CA LEU A 369 17.15 -16.51 -2.49
C LEU A 369 17.97 -17.82 -2.48
N ASP A 370 18.32 -18.37 -3.64
CA ASP A 370 19.52 -19.19 -3.75
C ASP A 370 20.75 -18.27 -3.93
N THR A 371 21.93 -18.76 -3.56
CA THR A 371 23.21 -18.01 -3.64
C THR A 371 23.66 -17.66 -5.06
N LYS A 372 22.83 -17.94 -6.09
CA LYS A 372 23.12 -17.72 -7.51
C LYS A 372 22.12 -16.78 -8.20
N GLY A 373 21.21 -16.16 -7.46
CA GLY A 373 20.28 -15.16 -8.00
C GLY A 373 19.23 -15.75 -8.95
N ARG A 374 18.92 -17.05 -8.85
CA ARG A 374 17.81 -17.66 -9.58
C ARG A 374 16.56 -17.65 -8.70
N PHE A 375 15.42 -17.28 -9.30
CA PHE A 375 14.11 -17.37 -8.67
C PHE A 375 13.70 -18.83 -8.56
N ASP A 376 14.07 -19.49 -7.47
CA ASP A 376 13.33 -20.67 -7.02
C ASP A 376 12.07 -20.17 -6.32
N ILE A 377 10.95 -20.18 -7.06
CA ILE A 377 9.61 -20.01 -6.49
C ILE A 377 9.40 -21.24 -5.60
N PRO A 378 9.25 -21.11 -4.27
CA PRO A 378 8.95 -22.27 -3.44
C PRO A 378 7.57 -22.80 -3.86
N LYS A 379 7.54 -23.95 -4.54
CA LYS A 379 6.35 -24.78 -4.60
C LYS A 379 6.19 -25.44 -3.23
N LEU A 380 5.36 -24.88 -2.36
CA LEU A 380 4.93 -25.57 -1.17
C LEU A 380 3.88 -26.64 -1.57
N SER A 381 4.36 -27.87 -1.65
CA SER A 381 3.66 -29.16 -1.81
C SER A 381 2.54 -29.28 -2.85
N ASP A 382 2.75 -30.17 -3.83
CA ASP A 382 1.72 -30.74 -4.70
C ASP A 382 0.62 -31.43 -3.87
N ARG A 383 -0.43 -30.69 -3.51
CA ARG A 383 -1.77 -31.25 -3.21
C ARG A 383 -2.86 -30.37 -3.79
N SER A 384 -2.81 -30.17 -5.11
CA SER A 384 -3.98 -29.72 -5.88
C SER A 384 -4.95 -30.88 -6.06
N THR A 385 -5.93 -31.01 -5.17
CA THR A 385 -7.24 -31.56 -5.55
C THR A 385 -8.29 -30.48 -5.33
N PHE A 386 -8.44 -29.62 -6.33
CA PHE A 386 -9.59 -28.76 -6.46
C PHE A 386 -10.35 -29.14 -7.73
N PRO A 387 -11.68 -29.32 -7.66
CA PRO A 387 -12.49 -29.76 -8.79
C PRO A 387 -12.62 -28.63 -9.81
N GLN A 388 -12.45 -28.98 -11.09
CA GLN A 388 -12.84 -28.14 -12.21
C GLN A 388 -14.34 -27.82 -12.12
N SER A 389 -14.70 -26.60 -11.76
CA SER A 389 -16.07 -26.13 -11.93
C SER A 389 -16.34 -25.94 -13.42
N ARG A 390 -17.15 -26.85 -13.98
CA ARG A 390 -17.77 -26.69 -15.30
C ARG A 390 -18.53 -25.37 -15.33
N SER A 391 -18.05 -24.41 -16.12
CA SER A 391 -18.92 -23.37 -16.66
C SER A 391 -19.35 -23.83 -18.05
N GLU A 392 -20.66 -24.01 -18.19
CA GLU A 392 -21.33 -24.32 -19.45
C GLU A 392 -21.09 -23.16 -20.42
N SER A 393 -20.41 -23.46 -21.53
CA SER A 393 -20.31 -22.59 -22.68
C SER A 393 -21.68 -22.43 -23.32
N ARG A 394 -22.26 -21.23 -23.26
CA ARG A 394 -23.30 -20.83 -24.21
C ARG A 394 -22.62 -20.19 -25.41
N SER A 395 -22.83 -20.84 -26.55
CA SER A 395 -22.33 -20.48 -27.88
C SER A 395 -22.83 -19.11 -28.33
N CYS A 396 -22.02 -18.44 -29.14
CA CYS A 396 -22.48 -17.55 -30.20
C CYS A 396 -21.45 -17.53 -31.33
N TYR A 397 -21.77 -18.34 -32.35
CA TYR A 397 -21.61 -18.19 -33.79
C TYR A 397 -20.25 -17.87 -34.46
N ASP A 398 -19.94 -18.80 -35.36
CA ASP A 398 -19.03 -18.79 -36.50
C ASP A 398 -19.01 -17.47 -37.28
N LEU A 399 -17.80 -17.02 -37.61
CA LEU A 399 -17.45 -16.39 -38.88
C LEU A 399 -16.02 -16.81 -39.21
N GLU A 400 -15.90 -17.94 -39.93
CA GLU A 400 -14.73 -18.21 -40.76
C GLU A 400 -14.74 -17.20 -41.91
N GLU A 401 -13.68 -16.40 -42.03
CA GLU A 401 -13.23 -15.93 -43.34
C GLU A 401 -11.70 -15.92 -43.37
N SER A 402 -11.20 -16.77 -44.26
CA SER A 402 -9.84 -16.84 -44.78
C SER A 402 -9.30 -15.47 -45.18
N LEU A 403 -7.97 -15.25 -45.02
CA LEU A 403 -7.08 -14.73 -46.06
C LEU A 403 -5.61 -14.67 -45.56
N SER A 404 -4.72 -14.83 -46.54
CA SER A 404 -3.30 -15.20 -46.58
C SER A 404 -2.25 -14.21 -46.03
N PRO A 405 -1.00 -14.62 -45.79
CA PRO A 405 0.10 -13.73 -45.41
C PRO A 405 0.82 -13.15 -46.63
N VAL A 406 1.00 -11.82 -46.71
CA VAL A 406 1.83 -11.16 -47.73
C VAL A 406 2.70 -10.04 -47.15
N SER A 407 4.00 -10.18 -47.41
CA SER A 407 5.12 -9.22 -47.53
C SER A 407 5.41 -8.23 -46.38
N MET A 408 6.55 -8.27 -45.67
CA MET A 408 7.94 -8.02 -46.12
C MET A 408 8.09 -6.80 -47.05
N TYR A 409 8.44 -5.65 -46.47
CA TYR A 409 9.30 -4.66 -47.14
C TYR A 409 10.65 -4.63 -46.41
N SER A 410 11.66 -4.98 -47.19
CA SER A 410 13.08 -4.89 -46.93
C SER A 410 13.56 -3.45 -47.10
N ASP A 411 14.52 -3.05 -46.28
CA ASP A 411 15.63 -2.21 -46.71
C ASP A 411 16.92 -2.74 -46.07
N SER A 412 17.66 -3.51 -46.89
CA SER A 412 19.08 -3.35 -47.26
C SER A 412 20.01 -2.65 -46.25
N GLN A 413 21.25 -3.04 -45.93
CA GLN A 413 22.25 -3.92 -46.55
C GLN A 413 23.29 -4.36 -45.49
N GLY A 414 23.91 -5.52 -45.73
CA GLY A 414 25.36 -5.69 -45.57
C GLY A 414 25.86 -6.28 -44.25
N LEU A 415 26.05 -7.60 -44.21
CA LEU A 415 27.36 -8.26 -44.42
C LEU A 415 27.35 -9.69 -43.82
N SER A 416 27.67 -10.62 -44.71
CA SER A 416 27.96 -12.06 -44.59
C SER A 416 28.20 -12.69 -43.21
N GLU A 417 27.40 -13.72 -42.93
CA GLU A 417 27.84 -14.91 -42.18
C GLU A 417 28.87 -15.67 -43.01
N ASN A 418 30.06 -15.89 -42.45
CA ASN A 418 30.76 -17.17 -42.56
C ASN A 418 31.93 -17.23 -41.56
N GLN A 419 32.14 -18.44 -41.04
CA GLN A 419 33.24 -18.91 -40.21
C GLN A 419 33.10 -18.76 -38.70
N PHE A 420 32.30 -19.68 -38.13
CA PHE A 420 32.66 -20.32 -36.87
C PHE A 420 33.95 -21.13 -37.02
N ARG A 421 34.76 -21.12 -35.95
CA ARG A 421 36.00 -21.87 -35.65
C ARG A 421 37.31 -21.13 -35.96
N ASP A 422 37.78 -20.35 -35.00
CA ASP A 422 39.01 -20.72 -34.28
C ASP A 422 39.13 -19.97 -32.94
N GLY A 423 39.78 -20.59 -31.96
CA GLY A 423 39.84 -20.13 -30.57
C GLY A 423 40.54 -18.78 -30.37
N GLY A 424 39.92 -17.88 -29.62
CA GLY A 424 40.52 -16.60 -29.22
C GLY A 424 39.98 -16.14 -27.86
N ARG A 425 40.88 -15.98 -26.88
CA ARG A 425 40.62 -15.54 -25.51
C ARG A 425 39.90 -14.18 -25.51
N ILE A 426 38.75 -14.08 -24.85
CA ILE A 426 38.17 -12.78 -24.48
C ILE A 426 39.04 -12.21 -23.35
N CYS A 427 39.60 -11.02 -23.61
CA CYS A 427 40.51 -10.33 -22.71
C CYS A 427 39.78 -9.93 -21.41
N SER A 428 40.23 -10.48 -20.27
CA SER A 428 39.62 -10.36 -18.94
C SER A 428 40.02 -9.11 -18.14
N CYS A 429 40.71 -8.14 -18.73
CA CYS A 429 41.28 -7.02 -17.97
C CYS A 429 40.29 -5.86 -17.69
N GLY A 430 39.36 -5.55 -18.61
CA GLY A 430 38.47 -4.37 -18.46
C GLY A 430 37.31 -4.57 -17.47
N ALA A 431 36.70 -5.76 -17.45
CA ALA A 431 35.61 -6.07 -16.51
C ALA A 431 36.12 -6.25 -15.06
N SER A 432 37.36 -6.71 -14.90
CA SER A 432 37.99 -6.84 -13.58
C SER A 432 38.30 -5.47 -12.95
N GLN A 433 38.68 -4.47 -13.76
CA GLN A 433 39.03 -3.14 -13.27
C GLN A 433 37.78 -2.36 -12.82
N ALA A 434 36.70 -2.42 -13.59
CA ALA A 434 35.42 -1.78 -13.22
C ALA A 434 34.81 -2.38 -11.94
N LEU A 435 34.94 -3.70 -11.75
CA LEU A 435 34.48 -4.36 -10.53
C LEU A 435 35.34 -3.97 -9.32
N GLU A 436 36.65 -3.84 -9.50
CA GLU A 436 37.57 -3.44 -8.42
C GLU A 436 37.36 -1.97 -8.02
N GLU A 437 37.07 -1.07 -8.97
CA GLU A 437 36.69 0.32 -8.70
C GLU A 437 35.35 0.42 -7.97
N ALA A 438 34.35 -0.38 -8.37
CA ALA A 438 33.06 -0.43 -7.69
C ALA A 438 33.18 -0.93 -6.24
N LEU A 439 34.03 -1.94 -5.99
CA LEU A 439 34.30 -2.45 -4.64
C LEU A 439 35.01 -1.42 -3.77
N LYS A 440 35.96 -0.65 -4.32
CA LYS A 440 36.64 0.45 -3.62
C LYS A 440 35.67 1.59 -3.28
N ALA A 441 34.77 1.94 -4.20
CA ALA A 441 33.74 2.95 -3.95
C ALA A 441 32.75 2.51 -2.85
N ASN A 442 32.35 1.24 -2.85
CA ASN A 442 31.45 0.70 -1.83
C ASN A 442 32.12 0.67 -0.44
N ALA A 443 33.40 0.30 -0.36
CA ALA A 443 34.16 0.35 0.89
C ALA A 443 34.30 1.78 1.44
N ALA A 444 34.50 2.78 0.57
CA ALA A 444 34.55 4.18 0.96
C ALA A 444 33.19 4.68 1.51
N LEU A 445 32.08 4.28 0.87
CA LEU A 445 30.72 4.56 1.35
C LEU A 445 30.43 3.93 2.71
N GLN A 446 30.89 2.69 2.93
CA GLN A 446 30.73 2.02 4.21
C GLN A 446 31.52 2.71 5.33
N ALA A 447 32.73 3.19 5.05
CA ALA A 447 33.52 3.95 6.00
C ALA A 447 32.87 5.28 6.38
N GLU A 448 32.31 6.01 5.41
CA GLU A 448 31.62 7.28 5.69
C GLU A 448 30.30 7.05 6.46
N ASN A 449 29.56 5.97 6.16
CA ASN A 449 28.38 5.59 6.93
C ASN A 449 28.72 5.25 8.39
N LEU A 450 29.87 4.60 8.64
CA LEU A 450 30.34 4.33 10.00
C LEU A 450 30.69 5.63 10.74
N ARG A 451 31.39 6.55 10.07
CA ARG A 451 31.73 7.87 10.61
C ARG A 451 30.49 8.70 10.95
N LEU A 452 29.47 8.66 10.08
CA LEU A 452 28.19 9.35 10.32
C LEU A 452 27.44 8.76 11.53
N LYS A 453 27.50 7.43 11.73
CA LYS A 453 26.93 6.79 12.92
C LYS A 453 27.65 7.22 14.21
N GLU A 454 28.98 7.32 14.18
CA GLU A 454 29.76 7.81 15.32
C GLU A 454 29.44 9.28 15.66
N LEU A 455 29.27 10.13 14.64
CA LEU A 455 28.83 11.52 14.80
C LEU A 455 27.43 11.61 15.40
N LEU A 456 26.50 10.78 14.92
CA LEU A 456 25.12 10.74 15.42
C LEU A 456 25.08 10.29 16.90
N GLN A 457 25.88 9.28 17.25
CA GLN A 457 26.01 8.82 18.63
C GLN A 457 26.56 9.93 19.54
N CYS A 458 27.60 10.64 19.10
CA CYS A 458 28.16 11.74 19.87
C CYS A 458 27.14 12.87 20.09
N THR A 459 26.30 13.18 19.10
CA THR A 459 25.21 14.16 19.28
C THR A 459 24.12 13.68 20.23
N PHE A 460 23.79 12.38 20.23
CA PHE A 460 22.84 11.81 21.19
C PHE A 460 23.39 11.91 22.62
N ASP A 461 24.66 11.55 22.82
CA ASP A 461 25.32 11.63 24.12
C ASP A 461 25.36 13.09 24.63
N GLU A 462 25.60 14.07 23.75
CA GLU A 462 25.54 15.50 24.10
C GLU A 462 24.14 15.98 24.50
N ILE A 463 23.10 15.51 23.80
CA ILE A 463 21.70 15.81 24.14
C ILE A 463 21.34 15.22 25.50
N GLU A 464 21.73 13.97 25.76
CA GLU A 464 21.47 13.30 27.05
C GLU A 464 22.21 14.02 28.20
N LEU A 465 23.43 14.50 27.96
CA LEU A 465 24.18 15.29 28.93
C LEU A 465 23.56 16.67 29.18
N ALA A 466 22.99 17.29 28.15
CA ALA A 466 22.25 18.55 28.26
C ALA A 466 20.95 18.38 29.06
N ASP A 467 20.22 17.28 28.84
CA ASP A 467 18.98 16.96 29.54
C ASP A 467 19.23 16.63 31.03
N LYS A 468 20.34 15.94 31.30
CA LYS A 468 20.83 15.71 32.68
C LYS A 468 21.23 17.01 33.38
N ARG A 469 21.92 17.94 32.69
CA ARG A 469 22.22 19.27 33.24
C ARG A 469 20.98 20.13 33.45
N PHE A 470 19.95 19.96 32.62
CA PHE A 470 18.69 20.68 32.75
C PHE A 470 17.90 20.18 33.98
N SER A 471 17.87 18.87 34.19
CA SER A 471 17.22 18.26 35.37
C SER A 471 17.95 18.52 36.68
N GLU A 472 19.28 18.59 36.70
CA GLU A 472 20.07 18.93 37.91
C GLU A 472 19.96 20.41 38.31
N ASN A 473 19.65 21.33 37.38
CA ASN A 473 19.47 22.76 37.69
C ASN A 473 18.02 23.14 38.08
N TYR A 474 17.07 22.20 37.98
CA TYR A 474 15.66 22.42 38.31
C TYR A 474 15.28 21.69 39.61
N GLN A 475 15.96 22.01 40.70
CA GLN A 475 15.42 21.75 42.05
C GLN A 475 14.37 22.83 42.34
N PRO A 476 13.11 22.50 42.66
CA PRO A 476 12.10 23.50 42.96
C PRO A 476 12.47 24.19 44.28
N GLN A 477 12.84 25.47 44.23
CA GLN A 477 12.63 26.35 45.37
C GLN A 477 11.12 26.52 45.51
N ILE A 478 10.55 25.63 46.32
CA ILE A 478 9.29 25.86 47.01
C ILE A 478 9.56 26.97 48.02
N ASP A 479 8.88 28.10 47.85
CA ASP A 479 8.19 28.80 48.94
C ASP A 479 6.82 29.25 48.45
#